data_AF-A0A8J2LG57-F1
#
_entry.id   AF-A0A8J2LG57-F1
#
_cell.length_a   1.000
_cell.length_b   1.000
_cell.length_c   1.000
_cell.angle_alpha   90.00
_cell.angle_beta   90.00
_cell.angle_gamma   90.00
#
_symmetry.space_group_name_H-M   'P 1'
#
loop_
_entity.id
_entity.type
_entity.pdbx_description
1 polymer ?
#
loop_
_entity_poly.entity_id
_entity_poly.type
_entity_poly.pdbx_seq_one_letter_code
_entity_poly.pdbx_strand_id
1 'polypeptide(L)'
;MSMSIQMARRPAKQKRMHSISDSLSQNTHFNIEECKSLVSIYERIDAMGKVDRLRFREILHTTMNLTDDIMLDLLFHAFDRNNDGIVDQLEWVQGLSAMLRGTPEELVDFCYFVYDINGDRSLAREELHQCIRGCIVSGYSVENDEIDECERDIVDICMKKLDKDRDGQITYPDFVNAVTDDPLLIQACGPCLPNSNAIAAFLACSSEYYRDYSSVWGADWDLMKKRRNLRNSVSESRLSQTGLRRYFVLCKSLAQNPDTMDPSTNGELGALRRCSLHLMWKA
;
A
#
# COMPACT_ATOMS: atom_id res chain seq x y z
N MET A 1 3.11 25.16 37.07
CA MET A 1 1.74 24.92 36.54
C MET A 1 1.71 24.16 35.20
N SER A 2 2.78 24.15 34.40
CA SER A 2 2.83 23.49 33.08
C SER A 2 3.04 21.96 33.10
N MET A 3 3.70 21.39 34.11
CA MET A 3 3.91 19.93 34.20
C MET A 3 2.66 19.13 34.60
N SER A 4 1.80 19.71 35.45
CA SER A 4 0.57 19.05 35.93
C SER A 4 -0.47 18.86 34.82
N ILE A 5 -0.51 19.77 33.84
CA ILE A 5 -1.39 19.69 32.66
C ILE A 5 -0.92 18.59 31.69
N GLN A 6 0.39 18.37 31.56
CA GLN A 6 0.94 17.28 30.73
C GLN A 6 0.71 15.90 31.34
N MET A 7 0.72 15.77 32.68
CA MET A 7 0.49 14.49 33.35
C MET A 7 -0.99 14.04 33.31
N ALA A 8 -1.96 14.97 33.37
CA ALA A 8 -3.39 14.64 33.27
C ALA A 8 -3.85 14.31 31.84
N ARG A 9 -3.14 14.79 30.80
CA ARG A 9 -3.44 14.50 29.38
C ARG A 9 -3.07 13.08 28.96
N ARG A 10 -2.03 12.48 29.57
CA ARG A 10 -1.57 11.12 29.26
C ARG A 10 -2.60 10.01 29.52
N PRO A 11 -3.27 9.92 30.69
CA PRO A 11 -4.27 8.89 30.94
C PRO A 11 -5.54 9.06 30.10
N ALA A 12 -5.96 10.30 29.82
CA ALA A 12 -7.13 10.56 28.96
C ALA A 12 -6.86 10.15 27.50
N LYS A 13 -5.66 10.46 26.98
CA LYS A 13 -5.23 10.02 25.64
C LYS A 13 -5.13 8.50 25.55
N GLN A 14 -4.53 7.85 26.55
CA GLN A 14 -4.43 6.38 26.61
C GLN A 14 -5.80 5.70 26.65
N LYS A 15 -6.75 6.28 27.42
CA LYS A 15 -8.11 5.76 27.54
C LYS A 15 -8.91 5.91 26.24
N ARG A 16 -8.77 7.04 25.53
CA ARG A 16 -9.37 7.25 24.20
C ARG A 16 -8.80 6.27 23.18
N MET A 17 -7.47 6.13 23.13
CA MET A 17 -6.79 5.20 22.23
C MET A 17 -7.26 3.76 22.47
N HIS A 18 -7.33 3.33 23.73
CA HIS A 18 -7.84 2.00 24.08
C HIS A 18 -9.29 1.81 23.62
N SER A 19 -10.17 2.80 23.83
CA SER A 19 -11.57 2.71 23.42
C SER A 19 -11.73 2.63 21.89
N ILE A 20 -10.95 3.39 21.14
CA ILE A 20 -10.98 3.38 19.67
C ILE A 20 -10.45 2.04 19.15
N SER A 21 -9.32 1.57 19.66
CA SER A 21 -8.73 0.29 19.24
C SER A 21 -9.62 -0.90 19.55
N ASP A 22 -10.33 -0.88 20.67
CA ASP A 22 -11.31 -1.91 21.03
C ASP A 22 -12.46 -1.95 20.01
N SER A 23 -13.05 -0.78 19.72
CA SER A 23 -14.09 -0.65 18.68
C SER A 23 -13.60 -1.05 17.29
N LEU A 24 -12.36 -0.73 16.93
CA LEU A 24 -11.78 -1.12 15.64
C LEU A 24 -11.52 -2.63 15.57
N SER A 25 -11.06 -3.25 16.65
CA SER A 25 -10.81 -4.71 16.69
C SER A 25 -12.06 -5.55 16.52
N GLN A 26 -13.24 -5.00 16.84
CA GLN A 26 -14.54 -5.65 16.62
C GLN A 26 -15.00 -5.59 15.15
N ASN A 27 -14.50 -4.62 14.39
CA ASN A 27 -14.98 -4.30 13.04
C ASN A 27 -13.89 -4.44 11.96
N THR A 28 -12.74 -5.03 12.30
CA THR A 28 -11.59 -5.21 11.41
C THR A 28 -10.93 -6.56 11.68
N HIS A 29 -10.07 -6.99 10.76
CA HIS A 29 -9.28 -8.23 10.87
C HIS A 29 -8.01 -8.05 11.70
N PHE A 30 -7.91 -6.96 12.46
CA PHE A 30 -6.80 -6.66 13.34
C PHE A 30 -7.19 -6.89 14.80
N ASN A 31 -6.28 -7.50 15.56
CA ASN A 31 -6.48 -7.61 17.00
C ASN A 31 -6.27 -6.24 17.68
N ILE A 32 -6.64 -6.16 18.97
CA ILE A 32 -6.59 -4.90 19.71
C ILE A 32 -5.20 -4.26 19.78
N GLU A 33 -4.12 -5.06 19.85
CA GLU A 33 -2.74 -4.54 19.90
C GLU A 33 -2.29 -4.02 18.53
N GLU A 34 -2.65 -4.72 17.46
CA GLU A 34 -2.42 -4.25 16.09
C GLU A 34 -3.17 -2.96 15.81
N CYS A 35 -4.44 -2.87 16.23
CA CYS A 35 -5.22 -1.64 16.16
C CYS A 35 -4.54 -0.49 16.92
N LYS A 36 -4.00 -0.72 18.13
CA LYS A 36 -3.25 0.32 18.87
C LYS A 36 -2.00 0.76 18.12
N SER A 37 -1.26 -0.16 17.51
CA SER A 37 -0.07 0.17 16.73
C SER A 37 -0.41 0.96 15.48
N LEU A 38 -1.42 0.55 14.71
CA LEU A 38 -1.89 1.26 13.51
C LEU A 38 -2.38 2.67 13.84
N VAL A 39 -3.14 2.80 14.93
CA VAL A 39 -3.54 4.09 15.50
C VAL A 39 -2.31 4.94 15.87
N SER A 40 -1.31 4.35 16.51
CA SER A 40 -0.09 5.07 16.90
C SER A 40 0.74 5.52 15.69
N ILE A 41 0.74 4.73 14.61
CA ILE A 41 1.36 5.10 13.33
C ILE A 41 0.59 6.28 12.73
N TYR A 42 -0.74 6.19 12.66
CA TYR A 42 -1.59 7.27 12.16
C TYR A 42 -1.36 8.58 12.91
N GLU A 43 -1.34 8.57 14.24
CA GLU A 43 -1.08 9.78 15.03
C GLU A 43 0.28 10.42 14.72
N ARG A 44 1.31 9.62 14.40
CA ARG A 44 2.63 10.15 14.01
C ARG A 44 2.60 10.79 12.64
N ILE A 45 1.84 10.20 11.71
CA ILE A 45 1.64 10.76 10.37
C ILE A 45 0.87 12.07 10.49
N ASP A 46 -0.30 12.05 11.16
CA ASP A 46 -1.17 13.21 11.39
C ASP A 46 -0.44 14.37 12.11
N ALA A 47 0.48 14.05 13.03
CA ALA A 47 1.28 15.05 13.73
C ALA A 47 2.23 15.85 12.82
N MET A 48 2.57 15.34 11.63
CA MET A 48 3.33 16.10 10.64
C MET A 48 2.42 16.73 9.58
N GLY A 49 1.11 16.61 9.70
CA GLY A 49 0.11 17.09 8.73
C GLY A 49 -0.98 16.04 8.47
N LYS A 50 -2.18 16.53 8.11
CA LYS A 50 -3.34 15.68 7.78
C LYS A 50 -3.01 14.70 6.66
N VAL A 51 -3.67 13.54 6.66
CA VAL A 51 -3.52 12.53 5.61
C VAL A 51 -4.42 12.91 4.43
N ASP A 52 -4.01 13.94 3.71
CA ASP A 52 -4.63 14.32 2.44
C ASP A 52 -4.22 13.36 1.31
N ARG A 53 -4.81 13.57 0.13
CA ARG A 53 -4.57 12.73 -1.05
C ARG A 53 -3.10 12.57 -1.39
N LEU A 54 -2.33 13.66 -1.44
CA LEU A 54 -0.90 13.60 -1.79
C LEU A 54 -0.12 12.77 -0.78
N ARG A 55 -0.38 13.00 0.49
CA ARG A 55 0.33 12.29 1.56
C ARG A 55 -0.04 10.81 1.62
N PHE A 56 -1.31 10.49 1.40
CA PHE A 56 -1.76 9.10 1.31
C PHE A 56 -1.02 8.34 0.20
N ARG A 57 -0.92 8.95 -0.99
CA ARG A 57 -0.15 8.40 -2.12
C ARG A 57 1.31 8.15 -1.75
N GLU A 58 1.99 9.14 -1.14
CA GLU A 58 3.38 8.99 -0.71
C GLU A 58 3.59 7.82 0.27
N ILE A 59 2.64 7.65 1.21
CA ILE A 59 2.69 6.57 2.21
C ILE A 59 2.54 5.22 1.52
N LEU A 60 1.53 5.03 0.67
CA LEU A 60 1.31 3.77 -0.03
C LEU A 60 2.44 3.46 -1.02
N HIS A 61 2.92 4.47 -1.74
CA HIS A 61 4.08 4.30 -2.61
C HIS A 61 5.31 3.82 -1.82
N THR A 62 5.61 4.44 -0.67
CA THR A 62 6.83 4.13 0.10
C THR A 62 6.73 2.83 0.89
N THR A 63 5.55 2.52 1.43
CA THR A 63 5.37 1.38 2.34
C THR A 63 4.85 0.13 1.65
N MET A 64 4.08 0.29 0.58
CA MET A 64 3.38 -0.78 -0.13
C MET A 64 3.90 -1.00 -1.56
N ASN A 65 4.80 -0.13 -2.04
CA ASN A 65 5.40 -0.19 -3.38
C ASN A 65 4.36 -0.09 -4.51
N LEU A 66 3.29 0.67 -4.27
CA LEU A 66 2.28 1.00 -5.27
C LEU A 66 2.70 2.27 -6.02
N THR A 67 2.97 2.16 -7.32
CA THR A 67 3.61 3.23 -8.11
C THR A 67 2.69 3.91 -9.11
N ASP A 68 1.53 3.33 -9.36
CA ASP A 68 0.55 3.86 -10.31
C ASP A 68 -0.25 4.99 -9.68
N ASP A 69 -0.08 6.21 -10.21
CA ASP A 69 -0.72 7.41 -9.71
C ASP A 69 -2.25 7.38 -9.80
N ILE A 70 -2.80 6.76 -10.85
CA ILE A 70 -4.25 6.60 -11.02
C ILE A 70 -4.77 5.63 -9.97
N MET A 71 -4.13 4.47 -9.81
CA MET A 71 -4.52 3.47 -8.80
C MET A 71 -4.40 4.01 -7.38
N LEU A 72 -3.34 4.77 -7.08
CA LEU A 72 -3.19 5.40 -5.77
C LEU A 72 -4.29 6.43 -5.49
N ASP A 73 -4.74 7.15 -6.53
CA ASP A 73 -5.86 8.09 -6.43
C ASP A 73 -7.20 7.38 -6.22
N LEU A 74 -7.43 6.25 -6.90
CA LEU A 74 -8.62 5.42 -6.70
C LEU A 74 -8.63 4.78 -5.31
N LEU A 75 -7.48 4.28 -4.83
CA LEU A 75 -7.33 3.78 -3.47
C LEU A 75 -7.59 4.86 -2.43
N PHE A 76 -7.20 6.11 -2.70
CA PHE A 76 -7.55 7.21 -1.80
C PHE A 76 -9.06 7.38 -1.68
N HIS A 77 -9.79 7.37 -2.81
CA HIS A 77 -11.25 7.41 -2.79
C HIS A 77 -11.86 6.24 -2.02
N ALA A 78 -11.28 5.04 -2.18
CA ALA A 78 -11.76 3.86 -1.47
C ALA A 78 -11.56 3.93 0.06
N PHE A 79 -10.54 4.66 0.52
CA PHE A 79 -10.26 4.89 1.94
C PHE A 79 -11.07 6.06 2.51
N ASP A 80 -11.22 7.16 1.77
CA ASP A 80 -11.98 8.37 2.13
C ASP A 80 -13.50 8.15 1.96
N ARG A 81 -14.10 7.42 2.91
CA ARG A 81 -15.51 7.00 2.83
C ARG A 81 -16.49 8.15 3.02
N ASN A 82 -16.07 9.18 3.77
CA ASN A 82 -16.90 10.35 4.02
C ASN A 82 -16.74 11.44 2.94
N ASN A 83 -15.78 11.27 2.00
CA ASN A 83 -15.44 12.19 0.92
C ASN A 83 -15.08 13.61 1.40
N ASP A 84 -14.41 13.72 2.54
CA ASP A 84 -13.96 15.01 3.10
C ASP A 84 -12.56 15.42 2.60
N GLY A 85 -11.90 14.56 1.81
CA GLY A 85 -10.57 14.78 1.25
C GLY A 85 -9.45 14.47 2.24
N ILE A 86 -9.74 13.85 3.38
CA ILE A 86 -8.77 13.49 4.42
C ILE A 86 -9.08 12.08 4.92
N VAL A 87 -8.09 11.18 4.85
CA VAL A 87 -8.24 9.86 5.47
C VAL A 87 -8.11 10.00 6.98
N ASP A 88 -9.21 9.76 7.69
CA ASP A 88 -9.24 9.80 9.14
C ASP A 88 -8.63 8.53 9.78
N GLN A 89 -8.57 8.51 11.11
CA GLN A 89 -7.99 7.39 11.85
C GLN A 89 -8.79 6.08 11.69
N LEU A 90 -10.11 6.16 11.59
CA LEU A 90 -10.99 5.01 11.45
C LEU A 90 -10.90 4.46 10.02
N GLU A 91 -10.98 5.35 9.03
CA GLU A 91 -10.83 5.06 7.60
C GLU A 91 -9.47 4.43 7.31
N TRP A 92 -8.40 4.96 7.91
CA TRP A 92 -7.06 4.38 7.81
C TRP A 92 -7.02 2.90 8.25
N VAL A 93 -7.55 2.58 9.43
CA VAL A 93 -7.48 1.21 9.96
C VAL A 93 -8.44 0.27 9.22
N GLN A 94 -9.63 0.76 8.86
CA GLN A 94 -10.63 -0.01 8.11
C GLN A 94 -10.16 -0.31 6.68
N GLY A 95 -9.60 0.67 5.98
CA GLY A 95 -9.05 0.48 4.64
C GLY A 95 -7.86 -0.47 4.64
N LEU A 96 -6.93 -0.33 5.61
CA LEU A 96 -5.84 -1.31 5.77
C LEU A 96 -6.34 -2.71 6.12
N SER A 97 -7.44 -2.83 6.86
CA SER A 97 -8.04 -4.13 7.19
C SER A 97 -8.53 -4.84 5.94
N ALA A 98 -9.32 -4.14 5.11
CA ALA A 98 -9.83 -4.67 3.86
C ALA A 98 -8.68 -5.03 2.90
N MET A 99 -7.72 -4.12 2.72
CA MET A 99 -6.63 -4.28 1.74
C MET A 99 -5.58 -5.33 2.15
N LEU A 100 -5.24 -5.45 3.45
CA LEU A 100 -4.13 -6.32 3.90
C LEU A 100 -4.58 -7.67 4.46
N ARG A 101 -5.82 -7.76 4.93
CA ARG A 101 -6.35 -8.95 5.62
C ARG A 101 -7.78 -9.31 5.22
N GLY A 102 -8.31 -8.69 4.15
CA GLY A 102 -9.62 -9.03 3.64
C GLY A 102 -9.71 -10.52 3.30
N THR A 103 -10.89 -11.11 3.53
CA THR A 103 -11.19 -12.43 2.98
C THR A 103 -11.24 -12.34 1.44
N PRO A 104 -11.17 -13.47 0.71
CA PRO A 104 -11.29 -13.43 -0.74
C PRO A 104 -12.53 -12.66 -1.22
N GLU A 105 -13.66 -12.80 -0.54
CA GLU A 105 -14.90 -12.11 -0.85
C GLU A 105 -14.78 -10.60 -0.61
N GLU A 106 -14.21 -10.19 0.52
CA GLU A 106 -14.01 -8.76 0.82
C GLU A 106 -12.98 -8.11 -0.10
N LEU A 107 -11.97 -8.86 -0.56
CA LEU A 107 -11.00 -8.37 -1.54
C LEU A 107 -11.66 -8.17 -2.91
N VAL A 108 -12.59 -9.04 -3.31
CA VAL A 108 -13.39 -8.86 -4.52
C VAL A 108 -14.23 -7.58 -4.41
N ASP A 109 -14.92 -7.39 -3.29
CA ASP A 109 -15.72 -6.18 -3.02
C ASP A 109 -14.84 -4.93 -3.04
N PHE A 110 -13.68 -5.00 -2.40
CA PHE A 110 -12.73 -3.89 -2.33
C PHE A 110 -12.18 -3.53 -3.71
N CYS A 111 -11.70 -4.50 -4.49
CA CYS A 111 -11.19 -4.26 -5.84
C CYS A 111 -12.28 -3.70 -6.76
N TYR A 112 -13.48 -4.27 -6.72
CA TYR A 112 -14.61 -3.77 -7.52
C TYR A 112 -14.92 -2.31 -7.20
N PHE A 113 -14.97 -1.97 -5.91
CA PHE A 113 -15.21 -0.60 -5.46
C PHE A 113 -14.08 0.37 -5.85
N VAL A 114 -12.83 -0.09 -5.91
CA VAL A 114 -11.70 0.74 -6.37
C VAL A 114 -11.80 1.02 -7.87
N TYR A 115 -12.27 0.06 -8.67
CA TYR A 115 -12.38 0.22 -10.12
C TYR A 115 -13.60 1.01 -10.58
N ASP A 116 -14.67 1.05 -9.77
CA ASP A 116 -15.88 1.82 -10.01
C ASP A 116 -15.62 3.31 -9.71
N ILE A 117 -15.22 4.06 -10.73
CA ILE A 117 -14.75 5.45 -10.59
C ILE A 117 -15.94 6.38 -10.35
N ASN A 118 -17.07 6.11 -11.01
CA ASN A 118 -18.24 6.97 -10.97
C ASN A 118 -19.26 6.57 -9.86
N GLY A 119 -19.11 5.39 -9.26
CA GLY A 119 -19.93 4.87 -8.16
C GLY A 119 -21.32 4.38 -8.59
N ASP A 120 -21.53 4.10 -9.89
CA ASP A 120 -22.81 3.66 -10.44
C ASP A 120 -23.06 2.15 -10.27
N ARG A 121 -22.10 1.42 -9.68
CA ARG A 121 -22.12 -0.03 -9.44
C ARG A 121 -22.05 -0.85 -10.73
N SER A 122 -21.36 -0.33 -11.72
CA SER A 122 -21.09 -0.96 -13.00
C SER A 122 -19.73 -0.51 -13.49
N LEU A 123 -18.86 -1.42 -13.95
CA LEU A 123 -17.61 -1.00 -14.58
C LEU A 123 -17.85 -0.82 -16.07
N ALA A 124 -17.89 0.43 -16.50
CA ALA A 124 -17.98 0.79 -17.90
C ALA A 124 -16.62 0.62 -18.60
N ARG A 125 -16.66 0.51 -19.93
CA ARG A 125 -15.45 0.38 -20.74
C ARG A 125 -14.50 1.56 -20.55
N GLU A 126 -15.03 2.77 -20.38
CA GLU A 126 -14.26 3.99 -20.15
C GLU A 126 -13.49 3.96 -18.82
N GLU A 127 -14.04 3.33 -17.79
CA GLU A 127 -13.37 3.18 -16.48
C GLU A 127 -12.24 2.16 -16.56
N LEU A 128 -12.43 1.08 -17.31
CA LEU A 128 -11.36 0.13 -17.62
C LEU A 128 -10.20 0.80 -18.35
N HIS A 129 -10.50 1.62 -19.37
CA HIS A 129 -9.51 2.42 -20.09
C HIS A 129 -8.68 3.28 -19.12
N GLN A 130 -9.36 4.02 -18.23
CA GLN A 130 -8.69 4.89 -17.26
C GLN A 130 -7.81 4.09 -16.28
N CYS A 131 -8.29 2.96 -15.76
CA CYS A 131 -7.53 2.10 -14.86
C CYS A 131 -6.28 1.52 -15.54
N ILE A 132 -6.43 0.93 -16.73
CA ILE A 132 -5.36 0.23 -17.45
C ILE A 132 -4.31 1.21 -17.97
N ARG A 133 -4.71 2.39 -18.43
CA ARG A 133 -3.78 3.41 -18.93
C ARG A 133 -2.77 3.83 -17.87
N GLY A 134 -3.20 3.98 -16.61
CA GLY A 134 -2.30 4.28 -15.48
C GLY A 134 -1.18 3.23 -15.34
N CYS A 135 -1.55 1.97 -15.53
CA CYS A 135 -0.64 0.84 -15.35
C CYS A 135 0.42 0.78 -16.45
N ILE A 136 0.02 1.08 -17.70
CA ILE A 136 0.94 1.05 -18.85
C ILE A 136 1.89 2.25 -18.79
N VAL A 137 1.37 3.45 -18.50
CA VAL A 137 2.17 4.69 -18.51
C VAL A 137 3.20 4.70 -17.38
N SER A 138 2.89 4.16 -16.19
CA SER A 138 3.85 4.08 -15.08
C SER A 138 4.98 3.07 -15.32
N GLY A 139 4.78 2.07 -16.19
CA GLY A 139 5.73 1.00 -16.46
C GLY A 139 6.64 1.22 -17.67
N TYR A 140 6.27 2.11 -18.61
CA TYR A 140 6.87 2.15 -19.95
C TYR A 140 7.17 3.58 -20.44
N SER A 141 8.41 3.81 -20.87
CA SER A 141 8.80 5.00 -21.65
C SER A 141 8.61 4.71 -23.14
N VAL A 142 7.37 4.49 -23.57
CA VAL A 142 7.01 4.07 -24.94
C VAL A 142 6.30 5.22 -25.67
N GLU A 143 6.35 5.21 -27.00
CA GLU A 143 5.64 6.17 -27.86
C GLU A 143 4.11 6.04 -27.67
N ASN A 144 3.39 7.16 -27.70
CA ASN A 144 1.97 7.21 -27.32
C ASN A 144 1.06 6.29 -28.15
N ASP A 145 1.37 6.08 -29.44
CA ASP A 145 0.50 5.33 -30.36
C ASP A 145 0.49 3.81 -30.05
N GLU A 146 1.63 3.24 -29.63
CA GLU A 146 1.73 1.82 -29.23
C GLU A 146 1.04 1.56 -27.88
N ILE A 147 1.06 2.55 -26.99
CA ILE A 147 0.38 2.50 -25.69
C ILE A 147 -1.14 2.43 -25.91
N ASP A 148 -1.67 3.27 -26.80
CA ASP A 148 -3.11 3.32 -27.06
C ASP A 148 -3.63 2.02 -27.70
N GLU A 149 -2.84 1.35 -28.55
CA GLU A 149 -3.21 0.04 -29.10
C GLU A 149 -3.17 -1.06 -28.05
N CYS A 150 -2.11 -1.11 -27.24
CA CYS A 150 -2.01 -2.06 -26.13
C CYS A 150 -3.14 -1.89 -25.11
N GLU A 151 -3.49 -0.63 -24.78
CA GLU A 151 -4.60 -0.30 -23.89
C GLU A 151 -5.93 -0.84 -24.42
N ARG A 152 -6.24 -0.61 -25.71
CA ARG A 152 -7.47 -1.13 -26.34
C ARG A 152 -7.53 -2.65 -26.28
N ASP A 153 -6.43 -3.33 -26.60
CA ASP A 153 -6.38 -4.79 -26.60
C ASP A 153 -6.61 -5.37 -25.19
N ILE A 154 -5.99 -4.76 -24.16
CA ILE A 154 -6.19 -5.20 -22.77
C ILE A 154 -7.63 -4.96 -22.33
N VAL A 155 -8.21 -3.80 -22.64
CA VAL A 155 -9.62 -3.51 -22.32
C VAL A 155 -10.55 -4.51 -23.00
N ASP A 156 -10.33 -4.85 -24.27
CA ASP A 156 -11.12 -5.86 -24.99
C ASP A 156 -11.02 -7.25 -24.34
N ILE A 157 -9.83 -7.63 -23.88
CA ILE A 157 -9.62 -8.88 -23.14
C ILE A 157 -10.36 -8.84 -21.80
N CYS A 158 -10.27 -7.74 -21.05
CA CYS A 158 -10.95 -7.57 -19.78
C CYS A 158 -12.47 -7.66 -19.94
N MET A 159 -13.06 -6.92 -20.89
CA MET A 159 -14.49 -7.01 -21.20
C MET A 159 -14.87 -8.45 -21.53
N LYS A 160 -14.15 -9.12 -22.45
CA LYS A 160 -14.47 -10.50 -22.84
C LYS A 160 -14.41 -11.51 -21.68
N LYS A 161 -13.61 -11.24 -20.64
CA LYS A 161 -13.40 -12.13 -19.50
C LYS A 161 -14.34 -11.84 -18.33
N LEU A 162 -14.61 -10.56 -18.09
CA LEU A 162 -15.36 -10.07 -16.95
C LEU A 162 -16.86 -9.90 -17.28
N ASP A 163 -17.21 -9.35 -18.44
CA ASP A 163 -18.59 -9.15 -18.89
C ASP A 163 -19.17 -10.49 -19.41
N LYS A 164 -19.97 -11.15 -18.56
CA LYS A 164 -20.48 -12.52 -18.81
C LYS A 164 -21.68 -12.52 -19.73
N ASP A 165 -22.57 -11.53 -19.61
CA ASP A 165 -23.81 -11.44 -20.40
C ASP A 165 -23.66 -10.60 -21.69
N ARG A 166 -22.53 -9.92 -21.84
CA ARG A 166 -22.09 -9.15 -23.01
C ARG A 166 -22.96 -7.93 -23.28
N ASP A 167 -23.45 -7.29 -22.23
CA ASP A 167 -24.23 -6.06 -22.34
C ASP A 167 -23.36 -4.79 -22.47
N GLY A 168 -22.03 -4.94 -22.37
CA GLY A 168 -21.07 -3.84 -22.44
C GLY A 168 -20.77 -3.20 -21.09
N GLN A 169 -21.24 -3.78 -20.00
CA GLN A 169 -21.06 -3.34 -18.63
C GLN A 169 -20.64 -4.50 -17.73
N ILE A 170 -19.73 -4.27 -16.78
CA ILE A 170 -19.35 -5.30 -15.81
C ILE A 170 -20.05 -5.01 -14.49
N THR A 171 -21.18 -5.66 -14.29
CA THR A 171 -21.90 -5.54 -13.01
C THR A 171 -21.16 -6.31 -11.91
N TYR A 172 -21.48 -6.00 -10.65
CA TYR A 172 -20.89 -6.71 -9.52
C TYR A 172 -21.05 -8.25 -9.61
N PRO A 173 -22.23 -8.81 -9.94
CA PRO A 173 -22.37 -10.24 -10.21
C PRO A 173 -21.42 -10.79 -11.29
N ASP A 174 -21.22 -10.05 -12.38
CA ASP A 174 -20.31 -10.47 -13.45
C ASP A 174 -18.87 -10.56 -12.96
N PHE A 175 -18.43 -9.53 -12.23
CA PHE A 175 -17.11 -9.47 -11.63
C PHE A 175 -16.88 -10.62 -10.63
N VAL A 176 -17.80 -10.84 -9.69
CA VAL A 176 -17.73 -11.93 -8.72
C VAL A 176 -17.67 -13.29 -9.42
N ASN A 177 -18.53 -13.53 -10.41
CA ASN A 177 -18.55 -14.79 -11.16
C ASN A 177 -17.24 -14.99 -11.93
N ALA A 178 -16.73 -13.95 -12.58
CA ALA A 178 -15.48 -14.02 -13.32
C ALA A 178 -14.27 -14.30 -12.42
N VAL A 179 -14.17 -13.64 -11.27
CA VAL A 179 -13.08 -13.86 -10.30
C VAL A 179 -13.21 -15.21 -9.61
N THR A 180 -14.43 -15.70 -9.37
CA THR A 180 -14.65 -17.04 -8.82
C THR A 180 -14.19 -18.12 -9.80
N ASP A 181 -14.45 -17.94 -11.10
CA ASP A 181 -14.00 -18.85 -12.16
C ASP A 181 -12.47 -18.80 -12.35
N ASP A 182 -11.89 -17.60 -12.31
CA ASP A 182 -10.46 -17.34 -12.48
C ASP A 182 -9.97 -16.27 -11.48
N PRO A 183 -9.42 -16.68 -10.32
CA PRO A 183 -8.98 -15.76 -9.27
C PRO A 183 -7.91 -14.75 -9.71
N LEU A 184 -7.22 -14.98 -10.83
CA LEU A 184 -6.24 -14.02 -11.36
C LEU A 184 -6.91 -12.77 -11.92
N LEU A 185 -8.21 -12.81 -12.23
CA LEU A 185 -8.95 -11.68 -12.78
C LEU A 185 -9.27 -10.60 -11.74
N ILE A 186 -9.06 -10.85 -10.44
CA ILE A 186 -9.35 -9.88 -9.37
C ILE A 186 -8.62 -8.55 -9.55
N GLN A 187 -7.45 -8.57 -10.20
CA GLN A 187 -6.65 -7.39 -10.52
C GLN A 187 -6.49 -7.15 -12.03
N ALA A 188 -7.44 -7.66 -12.85
CA ALA A 188 -7.38 -7.54 -14.30
C ALA A 188 -7.43 -6.07 -14.78
N CYS A 189 -8.11 -5.19 -14.04
CA CYS A 189 -8.20 -3.77 -14.35
C CYS A 189 -6.95 -2.97 -13.91
N GLY A 190 -6.05 -3.61 -13.13
CA GLY A 190 -4.78 -3.05 -12.68
C GLY A 190 -4.45 -3.40 -11.22
N PRO A 191 -3.18 -3.38 -10.81
CA PRO A 191 -2.78 -3.79 -9.47
C PRO A 191 -3.12 -2.72 -8.43
N CYS A 192 -4.19 -2.95 -7.66
CA CYS A 192 -4.60 -2.10 -6.55
C CYS A 192 -4.25 -2.70 -5.17
N LEU A 193 -3.84 -3.98 -5.12
CA LEU A 193 -3.44 -4.64 -3.89
C LEU A 193 -1.90 -4.71 -3.77
N PRO A 194 -1.35 -4.50 -2.56
CA PRO A 194 0.08 -4.69 -2.33
C PRO A 194 0.49 -6.15 -2.50
N ASN A 195 1.72 -6.36 -2.96
CA ASN A 195 2.27 -7.71 -3.05
C ASN A 195 2.55 -8.30 -1.65
N SER A 196 2.70 -9.63 -1.57
CA SER A 196 2.89 -10.34 -0.30
C SER A 196 4.11 -9.88 0.51
N ASN A 197 5.20 -9.48 -0.16
CA ASN A 197 6.40 -8.97 0.51
C ASN A 197 6.15 -7.60 1.16
N ALA A 198 5.45 -6.71 0.45
CA ALA A 198 5.08 -5.39 0.95
C ALA A 198 4.10 -5.50 2.12
N ILE A 199 3.09 -6.38 2.02
CA ILE A 199 2.18 -6.69 3.13
C ILE A 199 2.97 -7.19 4.34
N ALA A 200 3.85 -8.17 4.16
CA ALA A 200 4.65 -8.73 5.25
C ALA A 200 5.55 -7.68 5.90
N ALA A 201 6.22 -6.84 5.11
CA ALA A 201 7.08 -5.77 5.59
C ALA A 201 6.31 -4.71 6.39
N PHE A 202 5.13 -4.31 5.91
CA PHE A 202 4.27 -3.36 6.62
C PHE A 202 3.74 -3.94 7.93
N LEU A 203 3.17 -5.15 7.91
CA LEU A 203 2.63 -5.82 9.09
C LEU A 203 3.72 -6.10 10.13
N ALA A 204 4.94 -6.42 9.70
CA ALA A 204 6.09 -6.55 10.60
C ALA A 204 6.45 -5.22 11.27
N CYS A 205 6.31 -4.08 10.58
CA CYS A 205 6.53 -2.77 11.16
C CYS A 205 5.42 -2.32 12.11
N SER A 206 4.18 -2.80 11.93
CA SER A 206 3.03 -2.49 12.79
C SER A 206 2.88 -3.44 13.98
N SER A 207 3.40 -4.66 13.92
CA SER A 207 3.41 -5.57 15.07
C SER A 207 4.52 -5.19 16.06
N GLU A 208 4.19 -5.10 17.36
CA GLU A 208 5.15 -4.79 18.45
C GLU A 208 6.33 -5.79 18.51
N TYR A 209 6.21 -6.96 17.87
CA TYR A 209 7.25 -7.99 17.87
C TYR A 209 8.53 -7.60 17.12
N TYR A 210 8.53 -6.52 16.33
CA TYR A 210 9.71 -6.12 15.54
C TYR A 210 10.40 -4.83 16.01
N ARG A 211 9.99 -4.21 17.13
CA ARG A 211 10.73 -3.01 17.60
C ARG A 211 10.60 -2.67 19.09
N ASP A 212 11.01 -3.58 19.96
CA ASP A 212 11.77 -3.16 21.15
C ASP A 212 13.29 -3.30 20.91
N TYR A 213 13.82 -2.47 20.01
CA TYR A 213 15.26 -2.20 19.97
C TYR A 213 15.68 -1.25 21.11
N SER A 214 14.73 -0.72 21.88
CA SER A 214 14.99 0.13 23.05
C SER A 214 15.44 -0.69 24.26
N SER A 215 15.09 -1.96 24.39
CA SER A 215 15.64 -2.79 25.48
C SER A 215 17.09 -3.20 25.23
N VAL A 216 17.47 -3.48 23.97
CA VAL A 216 18.84 -3.91 23.64
C VAL A 216 19.81 -2.72 23.50
N TRP A 217 19.34 -1.57 23.00
CA TRP A 217 20.19 -0.38 22.77
C TRP A 217 19.74 0.87 23.52
N GLY A 218 18.71 0.84 24.38
CA GLY A 218 18.16 2.05 25.02
C GLY A 218 19.16 2.80 25.89
N ALA A 219 20.00 2.07 26.64
CA ALA A 219 21.09 2.68 27.41
C ALA A 219 22.16 3.30 26.50
N ASP A 220 22.45 2.67 25.36
CA ASP A 220 23.44 3.14 24.39
C ASP A 220 22.90 4.31 23.55
N TRP A 221 21.59 4.35 23.30
CA TRP A 221 20.89 5.43 22.60
C TRP A 221 20.87 6.72 23.42
N ASP A 222 20.67 6.63 24.73
CA ASP A 222 20.76 7.80 25.61
C ASP A 222 22.21 8.26 25.82
N LEU A 223 23.19 7.34 25.81
CA LEU A 223 24.61 7.66 25.72
C LEU A 223 24.97 8.35 24.39
N MET A 224 24.40 7.91 23.27
CA MET A 224 24.57 8.52 21.94
C MET A 224 23.94 9.91 21.86
N LYS A 225 22.76 10.14 22.47
CA LYS A 225 22.18 11.49 22.62
C LYS A 225 23.06 12.40 23.47
N LYS A 226 23.63 11.88 24.56
CA LYS A 226 24.59 12.61 25.42
C LYS A 226 25.85 12.97 24.65
N ARG A 227 26.41 12.02 23.88
CA ARG A 227 27.56 12.24 22.99
C ARG A 227 27.26 13.24 21.87
N ARG A 228 26.03 13.26 21.34
CA ARG A 228 25.58 14.23 20.32
C ARG A 228 25.46 15.65 20.89
N ASN A 229 24.96 15.80 22.12
CA ASN A 229 24.92 17.09 22.80
C ASN A 229 26.31 17.61 23.18
N LEU A 230 27.27 16.73 23.48
CA LEU A 230 28.69 17.11 23.65
C LEU A 230 29.40 17.42 22.33
N ARG A 231 28.95 16.85 21.20
CA ARG A 231 29.57 17.06 19.88
C ARG A 231 29.05 18.34 19.18
N ASN A 232 27.85 18.78 19.54
CA ASN A 232 27.25 20.04 19.06
C ASN A 232 27.91 21.30 19.64
N SER A 233 28.87 21.19 20.58
CA SER A 233 29.67 22.34 21.02
C SER A 233 31.03 22.47 20.32
N VAL A 234 31.41 21.56 19.40
CA VAL A 234 32.79 21.54 18.84
C VAL A 234 32.88 21.56 17.32
N SER A 235 31.83 21.32 16.53
CA SER A 235 32.01 21.35 15.07
C SER A 235 30.73 21.65 14.31
N GLU A 236 30.36 22.92 14.29
CA GLU A 236 29.47 23.51 13.31
C GLU A 236 30.26 23.73 12.00
N SER A 237 30.73 22.63 11.38
CA SER A 237 31.32 22.64 10.03
C SER A 237 31.59 21.22 9.52
N ARG A 238 30.84 20.83 8.49
CA ARG A 238 31.02 19.68 7.57
C ARG A 238 30.32 18.35 7.92
N LEU A 239 29.49 17.93 6.95
CA LEU A 239 29.00 16.59 6.59
C LEU A 239 27.60 16.17 7.05
N SER A 240 26.61 16.51 6.21
CA SER A 240 25.36 15.79 6.01
C SER A 240 25.58 14.46 5.24
N GLN A 241 24.65 13.51 5.38
CA GLN A 241 24.38 12.37 4.45
C GLN A 241 25.16 11.03 4.54
N THR A 242 25.43 10.46 5.72
CA THR A 242 26.09 9.12 5.78
C THR A 242 25.30 7.97 6.42
N GLY A 243 24.10 8.20 6.97
CA GLY A 243 23.29 7.14 7.59
C GLY A 243 22.46 6.29 6.60
N LEU A 244 21.62 6.93 5.80
CA LEU A 244 20.66 6.26 4.91
C LEU A 244 21.32 5.54 3.71
N ARG A 245 22.47 6.03 3.24
CA ARG A 245 23.23 5.36 2.16
C ARG A 245 23.80 3.99 2.56
N ARG A 246 24.15 3.78 3.83
CA ARG A 246 24.68 2.47 4.29
C ARG A 246 23.60 1.40 4.36
N TYR A 247 22.36 1.78 4.67
CA TYR A 247 21.22 0.87 4.65
C TYR A 247 20.87 0.45 3.21
N PHE A 248 20.80 1.41 2.28
CA PHE A 248 20.55 1.12 0.87
C PHE A 248 21.66 0.30 0.19
N VAL A 249 22.93 0.50 0.55
CA VAL A 249 24.05 -0.31 0.00
C VAL A 249 24.03 -1.76 0.50
N LEU A 250 23.60 -1.99 1.76
CA LEU A 250 23.48 -3.34 2.30
C LEU A 250 22.35 -4.14 1.63
N CYS A 251 21.20 -3.51 1.37
CA CYS A 251 20.11 -4.11 0.63
C CYS A 251 20.48 -4.39 -0.84
N LYS A 252 21.28 -3.53 -1.46
CA LYS A 252 21.76 -3.71 -2.85
C LYS A 252 22.78 -4.85 -3.01
N SER A 253 23.57 -5.15 -1.96
CA SER A 253 24.57 -6.23 -1.97
C SER A 253 23.97 -7.63 -1.80
N LEU A 254 22.75 -7.75 -1.27
CA LEU A 254 22.07 -9.04 -1.06
C LEU A 254 21.23 -9.48 -2.28
N ALA A 255 21.04 -8.60 -3.27
CA ALA A 255 20.22 -8.84 -4.46
C ALA A 255 21.00 -9.29 -5.72
N GLN A 256 22.30 -9.60 -5.61
CA GLN A 256 23.22 -9.77 -6.77
C GLN A 256 23.67 -11.21 -7.09
N ASN A 257 22.89 -12.26 -6.81
CA ASN A 257 23.20 -13.61 -7.32
C ASN A 257 21.97 -14.32 -7.91
N PRO A 258 21.72 -14.19 -9.23
CA PRO A 258 20.61 -14.87 -9.92
C PRO A 258 20.99 -16.20 -10.61
N ASP A 259 22.26 -16.63 -10.60
CA ASP A 259 22.76 -17.66 -11.54
C ASP A 259 22.60 -19.13 -11.11
N THR A 260 21.45 -19.52 -10.54
CA THR A 260 21.18 -20.96 -10.31
C THR A 260 19.76 -21.36 -10.67
N MET A 261 19.36 -21.26 -11.95
CA MET A 261 18.31 -22.13 -12.51
C MET A 261 18.49 -22.39 -14.01
N ASP A 262 18.34 -23.66 -14.38
CA ASP A 262 18.62 -24.33 -15.66
C ASP A 262 17.74 -23.83 -16.84
N PRO A 263 18.28 -23.62 -18.06
CA PRO A 263 17.55 -23.03 -19.21
C PRO A 263 16.64 -23.97 -20.04
N SER A 264 16.37 -25.22 -19.62
CA SER A 264 15.91 -26.25 -20.56
C SER A 264 14.40 -26.49 -20.76
N THR A 265 13.49 -25.59 -20.35
CA THR A 265 12.03 -25.78 -20.64
C THR A 265 11.41 -24.65 -21.47
N ASN A 266 11.23 -24.95 -22.76
CA ASN A 266 10.61 -24.10 -23.78
C ASN A 266 9.09 -24.30 -23.86
N GLY A 267 8.38 -23.24 -24.29
CA GLY A 267 7.05 -23.32 -24.92
C GLY A 267 6.04 -22.31 -24.38
N GLU A 268 5.85 -21.19 -25.10
CA GLU A 268 4.76 -20.18 -25.09
C GLU A 268 4.28 -19.57 -23.75
N LEU A 269 4.13 -20.35 -22.68
CA LEU A 269 3.98 -19.90 -21.28
C LEU A 269 5.22 -19.15 -20.76
N GLY A 270 6.38 -19.35 -21.39
CA GLY A 270 7.63 -18.66 -21.06
C GLY A 270 7.62 -17.17 -21.43
N ALA A 271 6.85 -16.75 -22.44
CA ALA A 271 6.76 -15.33 -22.82
C ALA A 271 5.88 -14.54 -21.83
N LEU A 272 4.73 -15.11 -21.44
CA LEU A 272 3.84 -14.52 -20.42
C LEU A 272 4.49 -14.49 -19.03
N ARG A 273 5.25 -15.55 -18.67
CA ARG A 273 6.06 -15.55 -17.44
C ARG A 273 7.21 -14.55 -17.48
N ARG A 274 7.85 -14.34 -18.65
CA ARG A 274 8.90 -13.31 -18.79
C ARG A 274 8.35 -11.89 -18.69
N CYS A 275 7.17 -11.60 -19.23
CA CYS A 275 6.53 -10.29 -19.04
C CYS A 275 6.07 -10.08 -17.60
N SER A 276 5.40 -11.06 -16.97
CA SER A 276 4.97 -10.96 -15.57
C SER A 276 6.13 -10.89 -14.57
N LEU A 277 7.18 -11.68 -14.74
CA LEU A 277 8.35 -11.65 -13.85
C LEU A 277 9.25 -10.44 -14.09
N HIS A 278 9.33 -9.88 -15.31
CA HIS A 278 10.07 -8.65 -15.55
C HIS A 278 9.37 -7.43 -14.93
N LEU A 279 8.03 -7.41 -14.92
CA LEU A 279 7.21 -6.42 -14.23
C LEU A 279 7.35 -6.53 -12.69
N MET A 280 7.50 -7.74 -12.15
CA MET A 280 7.72 -7.96 -10.73
C MET A 280 9.15 -7.66 -10.22
N TRP A 281 10.17 -7.64 -11.10
CA TRP A 281 11.57 -7.53 -10.67
C TRP A 281 12.18 -6.13 -10.80
N LYS A 282 11.42 -5.14 -11.28
CA LYS A 282 11.86 -3.73 -11.38
C LYS A 282 11.05 -2.73 -10.55
N ALA A 283 10.05 -3.20 -9.79
CA ALA A 283 9.39 -2.42 -8.75
C ALA A 283 10.01 -2.74 -7.38
#